data_AF-A0A2G9NFJ1-F1
#
_entry.id   AF-A0A2G9NFJ1-F1
#
_cell.length_a   1.000
_cell.length_b   1.000
_cell.length_c   1.000
_cell.angle_alpha   90.00
_cell.angle_beta   90.00
_cell.angle_gamma   90.00
#
_symmetry.space_group_name_H-M   'P 1'
#
loop_
_entity.id
_entity.type
_entity.pdbx_description
1 polymer ?
#
loop_
_entity_poly.entity_id
_entity_poly.type
_entity_poly.pdbx_seq_one_letter_code
_entity_poly.pdbx_strand_id
1 'polypeptide(L)'
;MARATKQYEIIRAIPTFLERDLLKVTHNGMTLEVSYPAFGTNTYANNIAEMEKQYHHLDDIISFRPATISESISIAKYGFGEKGEYDAKRDIFDLGYLQAGKIVITQDGVFTNTEITDKKELKKMLDGVKKVNGIYLINDKVGFAPNETFSLGIGVQYAGDFLRSGLARVLEHTDKNKAKNLKQIIKSYSFGVDVGGFKSVEPVSKVIALYRDTNLWAFAGLTVRGNVPYDHNGGFAFGVKK
;
A
#
# COMPACT_ATOMS: atom_id res chain seq x y z
N MET A 1 -7.62 67.01 -14.97
CA MET A 1 -7.35 65.56 -15.06
C MET A 1 -6.26 65.21 -14.06
N ALA A 2 -6.50 64.30 -13.13
CA ALA A 2 -5.45 63.55 -12.44
C ALA A 2 -5.98 62.13 -12.28
N ARG A 3 -5.48 61.24 -13.14
CA ARG A 3 -5.84 59.83 -13.21
C ARG A 3 -5.13 59.16 -12.04
N ALA A 4 -5.86 58.73 -11.01
CA ALA A 4 -5.32 57.88 -9.96
C ALA A 4 -4.81 56.59 -10.61
N THR A 5 -3.51 56.46 -10.78
CA THR A 5 -2.87 55.22 -11.20
C THR A 5 -2.66 54.39 -9.95
N LYS A 6 -3.52 53.39 -9.72
CA LYS A 6 -3.21 52.34 -8.75
C LYS A 6 -1.97 51.62 -9.26
N GLN A 7 -0.87 51.82 -8.57
CA GLN A 7 0.40 51.15 -8.81
C GLN A 7 0.28 49.79 -8.11
N TYR A 8 -0.05 48.76 -8.87
CA TYR A 8 -0.12 47.40 -8.34
C TYR A 8 1.30 46.86 -8.20
N GLU A 9 1.61 46.27 -7.05
CA GLU A 9 2.86 45.54 -6.80
C GLU A 9 2.60 44.04 -6.98
N ILE A 10 3.45 43.37 -7.77
CA ILE A 10 3.45 41.91 -7.87
C ILE A 10 4.27 41.37 -6.70
N ILE A 11 3.59 41.02 -5.61
CA ILE A 11 4.19 40.20 -4.55
C ILE A 11 4.13 38.73 -4.98
N ARG A 12 5.24 38.00 -4.81
CA ARG A 12 5.23 36.55 -4.92
C ARG A 12 4.52 36.00 -3.69
N ALA A 13 3.53 35.14 -3.89
CA ALA A 13 2.94 34.39 -2.80
C ALA A 13 4.05 33.57 -2.12
N ILE A 14 4.25 33.77 -0.82
CA ILE A 14 5.01 32.84 0.00
C ILE A 14 4.10 31.62 0.13
N PRO A 15 4.49 30.43 -0.34
CA PRO A 15 3.64 29.25 -0.20
C PRO A 15 3.39 29.02 1.29
N THR A 16 2.12 28.90 1.67
CA THR A 16 1.76 28.43 3.01
C THR A 16 2.09 26.94 3.07
N PHE A 17 3.30 26.63 3.53
CA PHE A 17 3.72 25.26 3.78
C PHE A 17 3.08 24.74 5.06
N LEU A 18 2.70 23.46 5.08
CA LEU A 18 2.26 22.80 6.29
C LEU A 18 3.47 22.29 7.06
N GLU A 19 3.68 22.83 8.26
CA GLU A 19 4.58 22.25 9.25
C GLU A 19 4.00 20.94 9.77
N ARG A 20 4.86 19.97 10.06
CA ARG A 20 4.46 18.65 10.54
C ARG A 20 5.25 18.26 11.77
N ASP A 21 4.56 17.78 12.78
CA ASP A 21 5.19 17.19 13.96
C ASP A 21 6.02 15.98 13.58
N LEU A 22 7.16 15.82 14.25
CA LEU A 22 8.05 14.67 14.09
C LEU A 22 8.12 13.91 15.41
N LEU A 23 8.03 12.59 15.31
CA LEU A 23 8.34 11.70 16.41
C LEU A 23 9.82 11.32 16.35
N LYS A 24 10.50 11.46 17.48
CA LYS A 24 11.89 11.03 17.65
C LYS A 24 11.92 9.59 18.15
N VAL A 25 12.54 8.70 17.38
CA VAL A 25 12.68 7.28 17.70
C VAL A 25 14.16 6.93 17.77
N THR A 26 14.61 6.40 18.91
CA THR A 26 16.01 5.96 19.05
C THR A 26 16.18 4.56 18.45
N HIS A 27 17.09 4.40 17.49
CA HIS A 27 17.39 3.16 16.79
C HIS A 27 18.90 2.95 16.62
N ASN A 28 19.43 1.84 17.14
CA ASN A 28 20.86 1.50 17.03
C ASN A 28 21.82 2.63 17.46
N GLY A 29 21.46 3.37 18.51
CA GLY A 29 22.25 4.50 19.01
C GLY A 29 22.11 5.79 18.18
N MET A 30 21.28 5.80 17.13
CA MET A 30 20.93 6.97 16.34
C MET A 30 19.51 7.44 16.67
N THR A 31 19.25 8.74 16.62
CA THR A 31 17.89 9.27 16.68
C THR A 31 17.35 9.42 15.26
N LEU A 32 16.28 8.69 14.97
CA LEU A 32 15.50 8.83 13.74
C LEU A 32 14.36 9.82 14.00
N GLU A 33 14.10 10.70 13.05
CA GLU A 33 12.92 11.55 13.05
C GLU A 33 11.94 11.02 12.01
N VAL A 34 10.74 10.67 12.45
CA VAL A 34 9.67 10.17 11.58
C VAL A 34 8.48 11.11 11.65
N SER A 35 7.78 11.31 10.53
CA SER A 35 6.56 12.11 10.51
C SER A 35 5.52 11.60 11.52
N TYR A 36 4.90 12.50 12.28
CA TYR A 36 3.88 12.19 13.28
C TYR A 36 2.59 13.00 13.05
N PRO A 37 1.42 12.33 12.98
CA PRO A 37 1.30 10.90 12.68
C PRO A 37 1.99 10.63 11.32
N ALA A 38 2.53 9.44 11.05
CA ALA A 38 2.73 9.12 9.64
C ALA A 38 1.35 9.04 8.99
N PHE A 39 1.23 9.32 7.70
CA PHE A 39 -0.04 9.41 6.99
C PHE A 39 -1.02 8.31 7.49
N GLY A 40 -2.04 8.75 8.22
CA GLY A 40 -2.51 8.09 9.45
C GLY A 40 -3.69 7.14 9.31
N THR A 41 -4.34 6.89 10.46
CA THR A 41 -5.44 5.94 10.75
C THR A 41 -6.80 6.31 10.15
N ASN A 42 -6.80 6.85 8.93
CA ASN A 42 -7.98 7.28 8.17
C ASN A 42 -8.18 6.41 6.91
N THR A 43 -9.13 6.77 6.04
CA THR A 43 -9.36 6.05 4.76
C THR A 43 -8.18 6.24 3.80
N TYR A 44 -7.98 5.30 2.87
CA TYR A 44 -6.91 5.40 1.86
C TYR A 44 -6.99 6.69 1.05
N ALA A 45 -8.20 7.08 0.64
CA ALA A 45 -8.42 8.31 -0.12
C ALA A 45 -8.00 9.56 0.66
N ASN A 46 -8.33 9.64 1.95
CA ASN A 46 -7.92 10.75 2.80
C ASN A 46 -6.40 10.78 2.98
N ASN A 47 -5.77 9.60 3.12
CA ASN A 47 -4.31 9.51 3.18
C ASN A 47 -3.63 10.02 1.90
N ILE A 48 -4.18 9.69 0.71
CA ILE A 48 -3.66 10.24 -0.54
C ILE A 48 -3.82 11.75 -0.60
N ALA A 49 -4.98 12.28 -0.20
CA ALA A 49 -5.22 13.73 -0.17
C ALA A 49 -4.24 14.47 0.76
N GLU A 50 -3.86 13.86 1.89
CA GLU A 50 -2.79 14.39 2.75
C GLU A 50 -1.43 14.34 2.05
N MET A 51 -1.06 13.22 1.41
CA MET A 51 0.22 13.08 0.72
C MET A 51 0.43 14.09 -0.42
N GLU A 52 -0.63 14.52 -1.08
CA GLU A 52 -0.59 15.47 -2.19
C GLU A 52 -0.31 16.92 -1.74
N LYS A 53 -0.29 17.19 -0.43
CA LYS A 53 0.08 18.48 0.12
C LYS A 53 1.60 18.71 0.05
N GLN A 54 2.01 19.98 0.03
CA GLN A 54 3.41 20.36 0.10
C GLN A 54 3.82 20.56 1.56
N TYR A 55 4.91 19.90 1.93
CA TYR A 55 5.48 19.96 3.27
C TYR A 55 6.85 20.63 3.22
N HIS A 56 7.24 21.24 4.33
CA HIS A 56 8.56 21.80 4.51
C HIS A 56 9.30 21.04 5.63
N HIS A 57 10.56 20.74 5.41
CA HIS A 57 11.44 20.19 6.44
C HIS A 57 12.81 20.84 6.34
N LEU A 58 13.19 21.60 7.37
CA LEU A 58 14.38 22.45 7.37
C LEU A 58 14.33 23.45 6.21
N ASP A 59 15.18 23.31 5.19
CA ASP A 59 15.22 24.13 3.97
C ASP A 59 14.72 23.37 2.72
N ASP A 60 14.22 22.14 2.89
CA ASP A 60 13.73 21.28 1.80
C ASP A 60 12.21 21.36 1.66
N ILE A 61 11.74 21.51 0.42
CA ILE A 61 10.35 21.24 0.05
C ILE A 61 10.22 19.73 -0.22
N ILE A 62 9.31 19.10 0.50
CA ILE A 62 9.03 17.68 0.37
C ILE A 62 7.62 17.51 -0.21
N SER A 63 7.54 16.77 -1.30
CA SER A 63 6.27 16.27 -1.83
C SER A 63 6.24 14.75 -1.73
N PHE A 64 5.06 14.20 -1.48
CA PHE A 64 4.88 12.75 -1.42
C PHE A 64 4.10 12.26 -2.63
N ARG A 65 4.23 10.96 -2.89
CA ARG A 65 3.31 10.23 -3.77
C ARG A 65 2.77 9.01 -3.05
N PRO A 66 1.63 8.47 -3.51
CA PRO A 66 1.22 7.13 -3.13
C PRO A 66 2.35 6.13 -3.38
N ALA A 67 2.65 5.30 -2.37
CA ALA A 67 3.51 4.15 -2.53
C ALA A 67 2.85 3.10 -3.44
N THR A 68 3.65 2.34 -4.18
CA THR A 68 3.16 1.10 -4.79
C THR A 68 2.86 0.06 -3.71
N ILE A 69 2.07 -0.96 -4.04
CA ILE A 69 1.79 -2.06 -3.10
C ILE A 69 3.08 -2.72 -2.59
N SER A 70 4.08 -2.90 -3.45
CA SER A 70 5.37 -3.49 -3.06
C SER A 70 6.18 -2.57 -2.15
N GLU A 71 6.17 -1.26 -2.38
CA GLU A 71 6.78 -0.26 -1.49
C GLU A 71 6.10 -0.27 -0.13
N SER A 72 4.76 -0.25 -0.10
CA SER A 72 3.97 -0.34 1.14
C SER A 72 4.29 -1.60 1.94
N ILE A 73 4.38 -2.77 1.28
CA ILE A 73 4.76 -4.04 1.92
C ILE A 73 6.21 -4.01 2.42
N SER A 74 7.13 -3.43 1.65
CA SER A 74 8.54 -3.32 2.04
C SER A 74 8.70 -2.45 3.29
N ILE A 75 8.03 -1.30 3.32
CA ILE A 75 7.98 -0.40 4.47
C ILE A 75 7.30 -1.11 5.65
N ALA A 76 6.17 -1.79 5.44
CA ALA A 76 5.45 -2.55 6.46
C ALA A 76 6.27 -3.71 7.05
N LYS A 77 7.23 -4.26 6.30
CA LYS A 77 8.16 -5.28 6.77
C LYS A 77 9.37 -4.72 7.54
N TYR A 78 9.72 -3.44 7.37
CA TYR A 78 10.85 -2.83 8.07
C TYR A 78 10.46 -2.38 9.48
N GLY A 79 11.13 -2.85 10.54
CA GLY A 79 10.89 -2.37 11.92
C GLY A 79 11.70 -1.13 12.27
N PHE A 80 11.21 -0.32 13.20
CA PHE A 80 11.97 0.82 13.76
C PHE A 80 12.54 0.41 15.12
N GLY A 81 13.60 -0.41 15.13
CA GLY A 81 14.13 -0.87 16.41
C GLY A 81 14.66 -2.30 16.50
N GLU A 82 14.58 -3.14 15.45
CA GLU A 82 14.73 -4.61 15.56
C GLU A 82 16.00 -5.11 16.31
N LYS A 83 15.92 -5.11 17.63
CA LYS A 83 16.63 -5.94 18.59
C LYS A 83 15.59 -6.47 19.57
N GLY A 84 14.89 -7.52 19.18
CA GLY A 84 14.19 -8.48 20.05
C GLY A 84 13.00 -8.02 20.90
N GLU A 85 13.01 -6.80 21.45
CA GLU A 85 12.10 -6.38 22.53
C GLU A 85 11.40 -5.04 22.28
N TYR A 86 11.96 -4.19 21.41
CA TYR A 86 11.35 -2.89 21.08
C TYR A 86 11.23 -2.69 19.56
N ASP A 87 10.00 -2.58 19.07
CA ASP A 87 9.69 -2.15 17.71
C ASP A 87 8.78 -0.93 17.81
N ALA A 88 9.37 0.27 17.82
CA ALA A 88 8.64 1.53 17.93
C ALA A 88 7.54 1.64 16.86
N LYS A 89 7.70 0.93 15.74
CA LYS A 89 6.68 0.84 14.72
C LYS A 89 5.35 0.30 15.21
N ARG A 90 5.34 -0.66 16.14
CA ARG A 90 4.09 -1.21 16.72
C ARG A 90 3.40 -0.21 17.64
N ASP A 91 4.16 0.70 18.23
CA ASP A 91 3.64 1.77 19.08
C ASP A 91 3.06 2.92 18.25
N ILE A 92 3.52 3.07 17.00
CA ILE A 92 3.15 4.17 16.10
C ILE A 92 2.14 3.73 15.02
N PHE A 93 2.20 2.48 14.57
CA PHE A 93 1.35 1.89 13.53
C PHE A 93 0.81 0.51 13.95
N ASP A 94 -0.49 0.31 13.75
CA ASP A 94 -1.06 -1.03 13.82
C ASP A 94 -0.76 -1.78 12.52
N LEU A 95 0.34 -2.55 12.48
CA LEU A 95 0.73 -3.42 11.36
C LEU A 95 -0.39 -4.36 10.88
N GLY A 96 -1.37 -4.63 11.73
CA GLY A 96 -2.56 -5.39 11.45
C GLY A 96 -3.62 -4.67 10.63
N TYR A 97 -3.37 -3.46 10.12
CA TYR A 97 -4.31 -2.69 9.30
C TYR A 97 -3.61 -1.86 8.21
N LEU A 98 -2.87 -2.52 7.30
CA LEU A 98 -2.18 -1.84 6.19
C LEU A 98 -3.10 -1.68 4.98
N GLN A 99 -3.26 -0.46 4.46
CA GLN A 99 -3.83 -0.23 3.13
C GLN A 99 -2.69 -0.20 2.10
N ALA A 100 -2.46 -1.32 1.41
CA ALA A 100 -1.25 -1.47 0.62
C ALA A 100 -1.31 -0.73 -0.73
N GLY A 101 -2.49 -0.46 -1.29
CA GLY A 101 -2.64 0.32 -2.52
C GLY A 101 -3.85 -0.08 -3.36
N LYS A 102 -3.89 0.35 -4.62
CA LYS A 102 -5.00 0.06 -5.54
C LYS A 102 -4.78 -1.23 -6.33
N ILE A 103 -5.86 -1.98 -6.53
CA ILE A 103 -5.94 -3.18 -7.35
C ILE A 103 -7.15 -3.12 -8.27
N VAL A 104 -7.11 -3.88 -9.36
CA VAL A 104 -8.29 -4.16 -10.18
C VAL A 104 -8.52 -5.66 -10.19
N ILE A 105 -9.71 -6.08 -9.74
CA ILE A 105 -10.14 -7.48 -9.71
C ILE A 105 -10.95 -7.75 -10.97
N THR A 106 -10.61 -8.82 -11.69
CA THR A 106 -11.35 -9.27 -12.89
C THR A 106 -11.79 -10.72 -12.74
N GLN A 107 -12.48 -11.25 -13.74
CA GLN A 107 -12.80 -12.68 -13.81
C GLN A 107 -11.56 -13.56 -14.06
N ASP A 108 -10.49 -12.97 -14.59
CA ASP A 108 -9.27 -13.68 -15.02
C ASP A 108 -8.15 -13.59 -13.98
N GLY A 109 -8.17 -12.58 -13.10
CA GLY A 109 -7.13 -12.38 -12.11
C GLY A 109 -7.17 -11.03 -11.41
N VAL A 110 -6.03 -10.61 -10.87
CA VAL A 110 -5.87 -9.37 -10.12
C VAL A 110 -4.71 -8.56 -10.68
N PHE A 111 -4.99 -7.30 -11.04
CA PHE A 111 -3.99 -6.29 -11.35
C PHE A 111 -3.64 -5.47 -10.11
N THR A 112 -2.39 -5.07 -9.99
CA THR A 112 -1.85 -4.23 -8.90
C THR A 112 -1.39 -2.88 -9.42
N ASN A 113 -1.48 -1.84 -8.58
CA ASN A 113 -1.04 -0.47 -8.89
C ASN A 113 -1.72 0.15 -10.13
N THR A 114 -3.00 -0.19 -10.36
CA THR A 114 -3.83 0.41 -11.42
C THR A 114 -5.27 0.55 -10.92
N GLU A 115 -6.01 1.45 -11.55
CA GLU A 115 -7.45 1.64 -11.35
C GLU A 115 -8.25 1.45 -12.65
N ILE A 116 -7.58 1.10 -13.75
CA ILE A 116 -8.20 0.94 -15.06
C ILE A 116 -9.15 -0.25 -15.05
N THR A 117 -10.43 -0.01 -15.31
CA THR A 117 -11.48 -1.04 -15.35
C THR A 117 -11.95 -1.36 -16.76
N ASP A 118 -11.49 -0.64 -17.80
CA ASP A 118 -11.80 -0.99 -19.18
C ASP A 118 -11.13 -2.32 -19.57
N LYS A 119 -11.94 -3.29 -20.00
CA LYS A 119 -11.47 -4.64 -20.36
C LYS A 119 -10.47 -4.62 -21.52
N LYS A 120 -10.65 -3.74 -22.51
CA LYS A 120 -9.76 -3.68 -23.68
C LYS A 120 -8.40 -3.11 -23.29
N GLU A 121 -8.37 -2.08 -22.45
CA GLU A 121 -7.13 -1.51 -21.92
C GLU A 121 -6.37 -2.51 -21.04
N LEU A 122 -7.06 -3.22 -20.14
CA LEU A 122 -6.45 -4.27 -19.31
C LEU A 122 -5.86 -5.39 -20.17
N LYS A 123 -6.54 -5.81 -21.23
CA LYS A 123 -6.00 -6.80 -22.17
C LYS A 123 -4.75 -6.27 -22.88
N LYS A 124 -4.80 -5.02 -23.34
CA LYS A 124 -3.67 -4.35 -23.99
C LYS A 124 -2.44 -4.24 -23.08
N MET A 125 -2.62 -4.08 -21.76
CA MET A 125 -1.49 -4.09 -20.81
C MET A 125 -0.74 -5.41 -20.76
N LEU A 126 -1.39 -6.52 -21.10
CA LEU A 126 -0.79 -7.85 -21.11
C LEU A 126 -0.18 -8.22 -22.47
N ASP A 127 -0.54 -7.50 -23.53
CA ASP A 127 -0.06 -7.79 -24.88
C ASP A 127 1.46 -7.62 -24.96
N GLY A 128 2.15 -8.69 -25.38
CA GLY A 128 3.60 -8.72 -25.49
C GLY A 128 4.36 -8.84 -24.16
N VAL A 129 3.65 -8.92 -23.02
CA VAL A 129 4.27 -9.09 -21.70
C VAL A 129 4.46 -10.57 -21.37
N LYS A 130 5.68 -10.94 -20.99
CA LYS A 130 6.02 -12.34 -20.68
C LYS A 130 5.54 -12.72 -19.27
N LYS A 131 4.90 -13.89 -19.15
CA LYS A 131 4.60 -14.52 -17.86
C LYS A 131 5.89 -15.06 -17.24
N VAL A 132 6.19 -14.66 -16.01
CA VAL A 132 7.34 -15.10 -15.22
C VAL A 132 6.85 -15.69 -13.90
N ASN A 133 7.18 -16.95 -13.64
CA ASN A 133 6.76 -17.66 -12.41
C ASN A 133 5.26 -17.48 -12.10
N GLY A 134 4.44 -17.58 -13.14
CA GLY A 134 2.99 -17.50 -13.03
C GLY A 134 2.37 -16.10 -13.06
N ILE A 135 3.15 -15.03 -12.97
CA ILE A 135 2.62 -13.65 -12.97
C ILE A 135 3.13 -12.85 -14.17
N TYR A 136 2.54 -11.69 -14.42
CA TYR A 136 3.02 -10.71 -15.41
C TYR A 136 3.46 -9.46 -14.66
N LEU A 137 4.63 -8.94 -15.01
CA LEU A 137 5.14 -7.65 -14.52
C LEU A 137 5.21 -6.70 -15.72
N ILE A 138 4.48 -5.59 -15.64
CA ILE A 138 4.20 -4.67 -16.73
C ILE A 138 4.88 -3.35 -16.39
N ASN A 139 5.90 -2.99 -17.19
CA ASN A 139 6.67 -1.75 -17.05
C ASN A 139 7.20 -1.49 -15.62
N ASP A 140 7.53 -2.56 -14.89
CA ASP A 140 8.00 -2.55 -13.49
C ASP A 140 7.09 -1.79 -12.49
N LYS A 141 5.84 -1.52 -12.88
CA LYS A 141 4.89 -0.70 -12.11
C LYS A 141 3.61 -1.45 -11.80
N VAL A 142 3.04 -2.11 -12.81
CA VAL A 142 1.79 -2.87 -12.70
C VAL A 142 2.14 -4.34 -12.70
N GLY A 143 1.49 -5.13 -11.85
CA GLY A 143 1.61 -6.59 -11.90
C GLY A 143 0.24 -7.22 -12.09
N PHE A 144 0.18 -8.36 -12.78
CA PHE A 144 -1.02 -9.18 -12.92
C PHE A 144 -0.79 -10.61 -12.44
N ALA A 145 -1.65 -11.08 -11.54
CA ALA A 145 -1.72 -12.47 -11.12
C ALA A 145 -3.00 -13.11 -11.68
N PRO A 146 -2.89 -14.13 -12.55
CA PRO A 146 -4.04 -14.91 -13.01
C PRO A 146 -4.63 -15.78 -11.91
N ASN A 147 -5.94 -16.00 -11.93
CA ASN A 147 -6.67 -16.76 -10.91
C ASN A 147 -6.15 -18.20 -10.74
N GLU A 148 -5.65 -18.85 -11.79
CA GLU A 148 -5.09 -20.19 -11.67
C GLU A 148 -3.81 -20.25 -10.81
N THR A 149 -3.21 -19.10 -10.50
CA THR A 149 -1.98 -19.01 -9.71
C THR A 149 -2.22 -18.78 -8.21
N PHE A 150 -3.47 -18.63 -7.79
CA PHE A 150 -3.85 -18.54 -6.38
C PHE A 150 -5.26 -19.10 -6.16
N SER A 151 -5.40 -20.04 -5.24
CA SER A 151 -6.66 -20.76 -5.01
C SER A 151 -7.75 -19.86 -4.40
N LEU A 152 -8.70 -19.44 -5.23
CA LEU A 152 -9.90 -18.70 -4.81
C LEU A 152 -10.88 -19.55 -3.98
N GLY A 153 -10.90 -20.87 -4.20
CA GLY A 153 -11.93 -21.77 -3.64
C GLY A 153 -11.67 -22.30 -2.24
N ILE A 154 -10.46 -22.11 -1.69
CA ILE A 154 -10.09 -22.62 -0.36
C ILE A 154 -10.46 -21.60 0.74
N GLY A 155 -10.75 -20.35 0.36
CA GLY A 155 -10.98 -19.25 1.31
C GLY A 155 -9.69 -18.86 2.02
N VAL A 156 -9.10 -19.77 2.79
CA VAL A 156 -7.87 -19.58 3.56
C VAL A 156 -6.73 -20.45 3.01
N GLN A 157 -5.60 -19.83 2.69
CA GLN A 157 -4.36 -20.51 2.31
C GLN A 157 -3.39 -20.58 3.50
N TYR A 158 -2.67 -21.69 3.66
CA TYR A 158 -1.56 -21.73 4.61
C TYR A 158 -0.48 -20.72 4.21
N ALA A 159 0.20 -20.12 5.21
CA ALA A 159 1.22 -19.11 5.00
C ALA A 159 2.29 -19.54 3.97
N GLY A 160 2.76 -20.79 4.05
CA GLY A 160 3.76 -21.32 3.13
C GLY A 160 3.32 -21.39 1.67
N ASP A 161 2.03 -21.64 1.44
CA ASP A 161 1.43 -21.77 0.11
C ASP A 161 1.10 -20.40 -0.46
N PHE A 162 0.52 -19.52 0.36
CA PHE A 162 0.26 -18.14 -0.03
C PHE A 162 1.53 -17.43 -0.50
N LEU A 163 2.65 -17.57 0.23
CA LEU A 163 3.93 -16.96 -0.16
C LEU A 163 4.47 -17.43 -1.52
N ARG A 164 3.97 -18.57 -2.01
CA ARG A 164 4.27 -19.15 -3.33
C ARG A 164 3.11 -19.00 -4.32
N SER A 165 2.06 -18.28 -3.97
CA SER A 165 0.96 -17.95 -4.88
C SER A 165 1.35 -16.79 -5.81
N GLY A 166 0.67 -16.70 -6.95
CA GLY A 166 0.84 -15.54 -7.84
C GLY A 166 0.37 -14.25 -7.19
N LEU A 167 -0.68 -14.29 -6.36
CA LEU A 167 -1.17 -13.12 -5.63
C LEU A 167 -0.10 -12.54 -4.70
N ALA A 168 0.57 -13.36 -3.88
CA ALA A 168 1.65 -12.85 -3.03
C ALA A 168 2.82 -12.26 -3.84
N ARG A 169 3.18 -12.90 -4.96
CA ARG A 169 4.28 -12.42 -5.81
C ARG A 169 3.95 -11.11 -6.51
N VAL A 170 2.71 -10.93 -6.98
CA VAL A 170 2.30 -9.69 -7.64
C VAL A 170 2.18 -8.53 -6.65
N LEU A 171 1.72 -8.80 -5.41
CA LEU A 171 1.69 -7.79 -4.35
C LEU A 171 3.11 -7.31 -3.99
N GLU A 172 4.08 -8.22 -3.89
CA GLU A 172 5.49 -7.85 -3.70
C GLU A 172 6.19 -7.35 -4.97
N HIS A 173 5.51 -7.42 -6.13
CA HIS A 173 6.10 -7.11 -7.42
C HIS A 173 7.44 -7.84 -7.65
N THR A 174 7.47 -9.16 -7.42
CA THR A 174 8.70 -9.96 -7.46
C THR A 174 8.66 -11.04 -8.53
N ASP A 175 9.75 -11.13 -9.31
CA ASP A 175 9.98 -12.20 -10.29
C ASP A 175 10.40 -13.52 -9.64
N LYS A 176 10.68 -13.53 -8.33
CA LYS A 176 11.14 -14.72 -7.60
C LYS A 176 9.97 -15.64 -7.26
N ASN A 177 10.25 -16.94 -7.13
CA ASN A 177 9.23 -17.94 -6.78
C ASN A 177 8.55 -17.74 -5.41
N LYS A 178 9.06 -16.83 -4.57
CA LYS A 178 8.54 -16.59 -3.23
C LYS A 178 8.58 -15.11 -2.85
N ALA A 179 7.47 -14.64 -2.30
CA ALA A 179 7.33 -13.33 -1.68
C ALA A 179 8.08 -13.31 -0.32
N LYS A 180 9.16 -12.53 -0.19
CA LYS A 180 10.04 -12.55 1.00
C LYS A 180 9.63 -11.55 2.07
N ASN A 181 9.09 -10.39 1.70
CA ASN A 181 8.70 -9.34 2.63
C ASN A 181 7.39 -9.69 3.37
N LEU A 182 6.39 -10.20 2.65
CA LEU A 182 5.16 -10.78 3.17
C LEU A 182 5.43 -11.92 4.13
N LYS A 183 6.52 -12.68 3.98
CA LYS A 183 6.89 -13.74 4.94
C LYS A 183 7.03 -13.17 6.36
N GLN A 184 7.59 -11.98 6.51
CA GLN A 184 7.78 -11.38 7.84
C GLN A 184 6.47 -10.86 8.40
N ILE A 185 5.63 -10.25 7.56
CA ILE A 185 4.30 -9.78 7.96
C ILE A 185 3.44 -10.96 8.41
N ILE A 186 3.40 -12.04 7.62
CA ILE A 186 2.56 -13.21 7.88
C ILE A 186 2.95 -13.98 9.15
N LYS A 187 4.19 -13.86 9.65
CA LYS A 187 4.58 -14.49 10.93
C LYS A 187 3.71 -14.05 12.11
N SER A 188 3.15 -12.84 12.05
CA SER A 188 2.22 -12.34 13.06
C SER A 188 0.82 -12.97 12.99
N TYR A 189 0.59 -13.89 12.04
CA TYR A 189 -0.73 -14.48 11.74
C TYR A 189 -0.64 -16.00 11.73
N SER A 190 -1.31 -16.64 12.69
CA SER A 190 -1.18 -18.07 12.94
C SER A 190 -2.11 -18.97 12.12
N PHE A 191 -3.15 -18.40 11.49
CA PHE A 191 -4.20 -19.18 10.81
C PHE A 191 -4.18 -19.06 9.28
N GLY A 192 -3.06 -18.60 8.72
CA GLY A 192 -2.90 -18.47 7.27
C GLY A 192 -3.48 -17.16 6.72
N VAL A 193 -3.84 -17.19 5.44
CA VAL A 193 -4.17 -16.00 4.65
C VAL A 193 -5.50 -16.19 3.93
N ASP A 194 -6.49 -15.36 4.24
CA ASP A 194 -7.79 -15.34 3.54
C ASP A 194 -7.67 -14.60 2.19
N VAL A 195 -8.01 -15.31 1.12
CA VAL A 195 -7.97 -14.88 -0.29
C VAL A 195 -9.31 -15.07 -1.01
N GLY A 196 -10.41 -15.33 -0.30
CA GLY A 196 -11.70 -15.70 -0.91
C GLY A 196 -12.39 -14.61 -1.75
N GLY A 197 -11.92 -13.35 -1.70
CA GLY A 197 -12.62 -12.17 -2.23
C GLY A 197 -12.18 -11.64 -3.60
N PHE A 198 -11.43 -12.41 -4.40
CA PHE A 198 -10.77 -11.91 -5.64
C PHE A 198 -11.41 -12.34 -6.97
N LYS A 199 -12.68 -12.76 -6.96
CA LYS A 199 -13.41 -13.05 -8.21
C LYS A 199 -14.48 -12.00 -8.46
N SER A 200 -14.51 -11.44 -9.67
CA SER A 200 -15.55 -10.51 -10.11
C SER A 200 -16.01 -10.84 -11.53
N VAL A 201 -17.29 -10.62 -11.85
CA VAL A 201 -17.83 -10.80 -13.22
C VAL A 201 -17.38 -9.64 -14.14
N GLU A 202 -17.24 -8.45 -13.57
CA GLU A 202 -16.77 -7.25 -14.25
C GLU A 202 -15.49 -6.71 -13.57
N PRO A 203 -14.58 -6.00 -14.27
CA PRO A 203 -13.43 -5.37 -13.63
C PRO A 203 -13.87 -4.35 -12.57
N VAL A 204 -13.32 -4.47 -11.36
CA VAL A 204 -13.62 -3.54 -10.26
C VAL A 204 -12.32 -3.06 -9.61
N SER A 205 -12.17 -1.73 -9.54
CA SER A 205 -11.07 -1.06 -8.84
C SER A 205 -11.36 -0.99 -7.33
N LYS A 206 -10.36 -1.36 -6.52
CA LYS A 206 -10.46 -1.51 -5.06
C LYS A 206 -9.15 -1.14 -4.39
N VAL A 207 -9.22 -0.82 -3.09
CA VAL A 207 -8.02 -0.74 -2.23
C VAL A 207 -7.77 -2.12 -1.64
N ILE A 208 -6.53 -2.62 -1.77
CA ILE A 208 -6.11 -3.81 -1.06
C ILE A 208 -5.73 -3.45 0.38
N ALA A 209 -6.31 -4.16 1.34
CA ALA A 209 -5.91 -4.10 2.74
C ALA A 209 -5.30 -5.43 3.18
N LEU A 210 -4.25 -5.34 3.99
CA LEU A 210 -3.67 -6.44 4.77
C LEU A 210 -4.08 -6.21 6.21
N TYR A 211 -5.05 -6.97 6.72
CA TYR A 211 -5.50 -6.77 8.09
C TYR A 211 -5.65 -8.06 8.90
N ARG A 212 -5.55 -7.92 10.23
CA ARG A 212 -5.82 -9.01 11.18
C ARG A 212 -7.31 -9.17 11.33
N ASP A 213 -7.82 -10.26 10.78
CA ASP A 213 -9.22 -10.62 10.96
C ASP A 213 -9.38 -11.42 12.26
N THR A 214 -10.09 -10.84 13.22
CA THR A 214 -10.40 -11.47 14.51
C THR A 214 -11.68 -12.33 14.46
N ASN A 215 -12.47 -12.21 13.39
CA ASN A 215 -13.74 -12.92 13.19
C ASN A 215 -13.57 -14.22 12.41
N LEU A 216 -12.39 -14.49 11.84
CA LEU A 216 -11.99 -15.83 11.42
C LEU A 216 -11.79 -16.69 12.68
N TRP A 217 -12.92 -17.17 13.23
CA TRP A 217 -13.05 -18.19 14.29
C TRP A 217 -11.93 -18.17 15.35
N ALA A 218 -11.90 -17.08 16.11
CA ALA A 218 -11.15 -16.85 17.35
C ALA A 218 -9.62 -16.62 17.26
N PHE A 219 -9.00 -16.48 16.08
CA PHE A 219 -7.55 -16.23 15.99
C PHE A 219 -7.09 -15.41 14.78
N ALA A 220 -5.88 -14.85 14.90
CA ALA A 220 -5.22 -13.87 14.02
C ALA A 220 -4.94 -14.35 12.57
N GLY A 221 -5.93 -14.43 11.70
CA GLY A 221 -5.72 -14.65 10.25
C GLY A 221 -5.30 -13.36 9.54
N LEU A 222 -4.44 -13.45 8.51
CA LEU A 222 -4.19 -12.32 7.62
C LEU A 222 -5.26 -12.31 6.53
N THR A 223 -6.06 -11.27 6.47
CA THR A 223 -7.01 -11.10 5.37
C THR A 223 -6.39 -10.20 4.31
N VAL A 224 -6.34 -10.72 3.09
CA VAL A 224 -5.90 -10.00 1.89
C VAL A 224 -7.17 -9.82 1.07
N ARG A 225 -7.90 -8.73 1.27
CA ARG A 225 -9.17 -8.51 0.57
C ARG A 225 -9.16 -7.15 -0.11
N GLY A 226 -9.72 -7.13 -1.32
CA GLY A 226 -10.12 -5.90 -2.00
C GLY A 226 -11.55 -5.46 -1.63
N ASN A 227 -12.14 -5.95 -0.55
CA ASN A 227 -13.54 -5.63 -0.22
C ASN A 227 -13.71 -5.48 1.29
N VAL A 228 -13.78 -4.23 1.75
CA VAL A 228 -14.55 -3.91 2.95
C VAL A 228 -15.72 -3.07 2.43
N PRO A 229 -16.99 -3.52 2.58
CA PRO A 229 -18.18 -2.73 2.21
C PRO A 229 -18.23 -1.36 2.88
N TYR A 230 -17.44 -1.22 3.94
CA TYR A 230 -17.13 0.01 4.63
C TYR A 230 -15.68 0.33 4.29
N ASP A 231 -15.47 1.30 3.40
CA ASP A 231 -14.17 1.95 3.15
C ASP A 231 -13.63 2.69 4.41
N HIS A 232 -14.14 2.33 5.59
CA HIS A 232 -14.07 3.01 6.88
C HIS A 232 -13.32 2.22 7.94
N ASN A 233 -12.94 0.97 7.67
CA ASN A 233 -12.06 0.28 8.61
C ASN A 233 -10.67 0.92 8.47
N GLY A 234 -10.26 1.61 9.53
CA GLY A 234 -9.01 2.36 9.60
C GLY A 234 -7.82 1.54 9.14
N GLY A 235 -6.84 2.22 8.58
CA GLY A 235 -5.57 1.63 8.20
C GLY A 235 -4.57 2.71 7.85
N PHE A 236 -3.30 2.34 7.78
CA PHE A 236 -2.23 3.28 7.41
C PHE A 236 -1.88 3.09 5.94
N ALA A 237 -1.69 4.19 5.22
CA ALA A 237 -1.19 4.20 3.85
C ALA A 237 0.16 4.91 3.82
N PHE A 238 1.11 4.38 3.05
CA PHE A 238 2.46 4.95 2.98
C PHE A 238 2.64 5.89 1.80
N GLY A 239 3.29 7.02 2.07
CA GLY A 239 3.81 7.94 1.08
C GLY A 239 5.32 7.77 0.94
N VAL A 240 5.84 7.98 -0.27
CA VAL A 240 7.29 8.06 -0.50
C VAL A 240 7.66 9.44 -1.03
N LYS A 241 8.82 9.95 -0.61
CA LYS A 241 9.36 11.24 -1.04
C LYS A 241 9.58 11.23 -2.56
N LYS A 242 9.10 12.27 -3.24
CA LYS A 242 9.42 12.59 -4.64
C LYS A 242 10.55 13.59 -4.71
#